data_AF-A0A832ZA61-F1
#
_entry.id   AF-A0A832ZA61-F1
#
_cell.length_a   1.000
_cell.length_b   1.000
_cell.length_c   1.000
_cell.angle_alpha   90.00
_cell.angle_beta   90.00
_cell.angle_gamma   90.00
#
_symmetry.space_group_name_H-M   'P 1'
#
loop_
_entity.id
_entity.type
_entity.pdbx_description
1 polymer ?
#
loop_
_entity_poly.entity_id
_entity_poly.type
_entity_poly.pdbx_seq_one_letter_code
_entity_poly.pdbx_strand_id
1 'polypeptide(L)'
;FEEKMAEMPKEKIAVEVEEKKKQIVLRVSPDYAKKPLKFFGGEQYVFTATPSKKGIVKVNKNTPIGRELKRLLEAGIEIWASP
;
A
#
# COMPACT_ATOMS: atom_id res chain seq x y z
N PHE A 1 17.04 22.85 -11.13
CA PHE A 1 16.06 22.92 -10.03
C PHE A 1 15.69 21.49 -9.67
N GLU A 2 16.53 20.88 -8.85
CA GLU A 2 16.48 19.47 -8.46
C GLU A 2 16.22 19.40 -6.95
N GLU A 3 15.17 20.12 -6.53
CA GLU A 3 14.78 20.27 -5.13
C GLU A 3 13.39 19.69 -4.94
N LYS A 4 13.30 18.36 -4.92
CA LYS A 4 12.17 17.61 -4.34
C LYS A 4 12.47 16.11 -4.19
N MET A 5 13.66 15.76 -3.71
CA MET A 5 14.00 14.38 -3.32
C MET A 5 14.45 14.35 -1.86
N ALA A 6 13.70 14.95 -0.96
CA ALA A 6 14.07 14.99 0.45
C ALA A 6 12.82 15.01 1.34
N GLU A 7 11.97 13.99 1.24
CA GLU A 7 11.03 13.62 2.31
C GLU A 7 10.37 12.25 2.10
N MET A 8 11.03 11.33 1.39
CA MET A 8 10.58 9.94 1.40
C MET A 8 10.84 9.34 2.79
N PRO A 9 9.85 8.69 3.42
CA PRO A 9 10.06 8.06 4.72
C PRO A 9 11.22 7.08 4.62
N LYS A 10 12.13 7.14 5.61
CA LYS A 10 13.35 6.31 5.68
C LYS A 10 13.09 4.80 5.58
N GLU A 11 11.86 4.37 5.84
CA GLU A 11 11.40 2.98 5.71
C GLU A 11 10.30 2.87 4.66
N LYS A 12 10.69 2.64 3.40
CA LYS A 12 9.76 2.15 2.38
C LYS A 12 9.66 0.63 2.48
N ILE A 13 8.50 0.17 2.92
CA ILE A 13 8.17 -1.25 2.96
C ILE A 13 7.57 -1.61 1.60
N ALA A 14 8.25 -2.49 0.86
CA ALA A 14 7.69 -3.06 -0.36
C ALA A 14 6.40 -3.82 -0.02
N VAL A 15 5.33 -3.50 -0.75
CA VAL A 15 4.04 -4.16 -0.61
C VAL A 15 3.82 -5.02 -1.84
N GLU A 16 3.75 -6.34 -1.65
CA GLU A 16 3.32 -7.23 -2.72
C GLU A 16 1.80 -7.09 -2.90
N VAL A 17 1.37 -6.77 -4.11
CA VAL A 17 -0.04 -6.58 -4.43
C VAL A 17 -0.55 -7.74 -5.26
N GLU A 18 -1.38 -8.58 -4.66
CA GLU A 18 -2.02 -9.72 -5.31
C GLU A 18 -3.47 -9.36 -5.64
N GLU A 19 -3.76 -9.17 -6.93
CA GLU A 19 -5.10 -8.85 -7.39
C GLU A 19 -5.97 -10.12 -7.49
N LYS A 20 -7.08 -10.18 -6.74
CA LYS A 20 -8.11 -11.23 -6.89
C LYS A 20 -9.38 -10.65 -7.51
N LYS A 21 -10.25 -11.54 -8.01
CA LYS A 21 -11.53 -11.17 -8.67
C LYS A 21 -12.35 -10.09 -7.92
N LYS A 22 -12.45 -10.18 -6.58
CA LYS A 22 -13.29 -9.26 -5.77
C LYS A 22 -12.49 -8.34 -4.82
N GLN A 23 -11.23 -8.66 -4.56
CA GLN A 23 -10.41 -8.01 -3.53
C GLN A 23 -8.96 -7.93 -3.98
N ILE A 24 -8.26 -6.93 -3.46
CA ILE A 24 -6.83 -6.71 -3.62
C ILE A 24 -6.19 -7.12 -2.30
N VAL A 25 -5.23 -8.04 -2.36
CA VAL A 25 -4.51 -8.53 -1.19
C VAL A 25 -3.14 -7.86 -1.21
N LEU A 26 -2.90 -7.02 -0.22
CA LEU A 26 -1.63 -6.36 0.01
C LEU A 26 -0.85 -7.17 1.05
N ARG A 27 0.34 -7.63 0.71
CA ARG A 27 1.23 -8.37 1.60
C ARG A 27 2.45 -7.51 1.90
N VAL A 28 2.64 -7.24 3.18
CA VAL A 28 3.82 -6.59 3.74
C VAL A 28 4.61 -7.60 4.58
N SER A 29 5.85 -7.25 4.91
CA SER A 29 6.66 -8.10 5.80
C SER A 29 5.96 -8.32 7.16
N PRO A 30 5.95 -9.55 7.68
CA PRO A 30 5.31 -9.85 8.96
C PRO A 30 5.94 -9.12 10.16
N ASP A 31 7.15 -8.58 10.04
CA ASP A 31 7.78 -7.70 11.05
C ASP A 31 6.94 -6.46 11.38
N TYR A 32 6.13 -6.00 10.42
CA TYR A 32 5.23 -4.85 10.59
C TYR A 32 3.79 -5.26 10.87
N ALA A 33 3.53 -6.56 11.10
CA ALA A 33 2.22 -7.05 11.48
C ALA A 33 1.74 -6.42 12.80
N LYS A 34 0.42 -6.22 12.93
CA LYS A 34 -0.22 -5.59 14.12
C LYS A 34 0.18 -4.14 14.41
N LYS A 35 0.94 -3.48 13.54
CA LYS A 35 1.19 -2.04 13.61
C LYS A 35 0.36 -1.33 12.54
N PRO A 36 -0.20 -0.15 12.81
CA PRO A 36 -0.84 0.64 11.76
C PRO A 36 0.22 1.06 10.74
N LEU A 37 0.00 0.75 9.46
CA LEU A 37 0.87 1.15 8.36
C LEU A 37 0.11 2.09 7.42
N LYS A 38 0.79 3.14 6.97
CA LYS A 38 0.31 4.02 5.90
C LYS A 38 0.70 3.42 4.56
N PHE A 39 -0.27 3.26 3.68
CA PHE A 39 -0.10 2.76 2.32
C PHE A 39 -0.12 3.92 1.33
N PHE A 40 0.85 3.90 0.43
CA PHE A 40 1.06 4.90 -0.61
C PHE A 40 1.11 4.21 -1.97
N GLY A 41 0.55 4.88 -2.98
CA GLY A 41 0.72 4.51 -4.39
C GLY A 41 1.57 5.58 -5.05
N GLY A 42 2.81 5.25 -5.39
CA GLY A 42 3.78 6.24 -5.89
C GLY A 42 4.05 7.30 -4.83
N GLU A 43 3.61 8.53 -5.07
CA GLU A 43 3.77 9.65 -4.12
C GLU A 43 2.46 9.99 -3.39
N GLN A 44 1.37 9.28 -3.69
CA GLN A 44 0.05 9.58 -3.17
C GLN A 44 -0.28 8.69 -1.97
N TYR A 45 -0.65 9.32 -0.84
CA TYR A 45 -1.22 8.62 0.29
C TYR A 45 -2.59 8.05 -0.09
N VAL A 46 -2.80 6.74 0.15
CA VAL A 46 -4.04 6.04 -0.19
C VAL A 46 -4.87 5.80 1.06
N PHE A 47 -4.31 5.10 2.06
CA PHE A 47 -5.01 4.75 3.29
C PHE A 47 -4.05 4.27 4.39
N THR A 48 -4.53 4.20 5.62
CA THR A 48 -3.82 3.56 6.74
C THR A 48 -4.54 2.28 7.10
N ALA A 49 -3.82 1.18 7.26
CA ALA A 49 -4.38 -0.08 7.73
C ALA A 49 -3.41 -0.88 8.58
N THR A 50 -3.99 -1.68 9.46
CA THR A 50 -3.25 -2.61 10.30
C THR A 50 -3.18 -3.97 9.61
N PRO A 51 -2.03 -4.40 9.07
CA PRO A 51 -1.82 -5.76 8.62
C PRO A 51 -2.16 -6.81 9.69
N SER A 52 -2.76 -7.90 9.23
CA SER A 52 -2.99 -9.10 10.03
C SER A 52 -1.68 -9.71 10.55
N LYS A 53 -1.76 -10.71 11.44
CA LYS A 53 -0.61 -11.43 12.04
C LYS A 53 0.43 -11.96 11.04
N LYS A 54 0.06 -12.10 9.75
CA LYS A 54 0.93 -12.54 8.65
C LYS A 54 1.42 -11.40 7.74
N GLY A 55 1.23 -10.13 8.11
CA GLY A 55 1.54 -9.00 7.24
C GLY A 55 0.54 -8.82 6.10
N ILE A 56 -0.71 -9.30 6.23
CA ILE A 56 -1.68 -9.28 5.12
C ILE A 56 -2.77 -8.25 5.38
N VAL A 57 -3.02 -7.38 4.40
CA VAL A 57 -4.16 -6.46 4.33
C VAL A 57 -5.03 -6.86 3.14
N LYS A 58 -6.34 -7.01 3.36
CA LYS A 58 -7.30 -7.32 2.29
C LYS A 58 -8.19 -6.12 2.08
N VAL A 59 -8.24 -5.62 0.85
CA VAL A 59 -9.08 -4.49 0.47
C VAL A 59 -10.06 -4.94 -0.60
N ASN A 60 -11.36 -4.79 -0.36
CA ASN A 60 -12.36 -5.11 -1.37
C ASN A 60 -12.35 -4.07 -2.50
N LYS A 61 -12.43 -4.51 -3.75
CA LYS A 61 -12.46 -3.60 -4.92
C LYS A 61 -13.70 -2.68 -4.95
N ASN A 62 -14.75 -3.03 -4.21
CA ASN A 62 -15.96 -2.22 -4.14
C ASN A 62 -15.85 -1.03 -3.17
N THR A 63 -14.84 -0.99 -2.30
CA THR A 63 -14.61 0.16 -1.42
C THR A 63 -13.90 1.28 -2.20
N PRO A 64 -14.04 2.55 -1.78
CA PRO A 64 -13.31 3.66 -2.40
C PRO A 64 -11.79 3.40 -2.45
N ILE A 65 -11.21 2.82 -1.39
CA ILE A 65 -9.79 2.43 -1.35
C ILE A 65 -9.46 1.38 -2.40
N GLY A 66 -10.31 0.36 -2.55
CA GLY A 66 -10.10 -0.69 -3.56
C GLY A 66 -10.19 -0.18 -5.00
N ARG A 67 -11.05 0.81 -5.26
CA ARG A 67 -11.12 1.48 -6.57
C ARG A 67 -9.87 2.30 -6.84
N GLU A 68 -9.39 3.03 -5.84
CA GLU A 68 -8.14 3.80 -5.93
C GLU A 68 -6.95 2.88 -6.21
N LEU A 69 -6.80 1.79 -5.44
CA LEU A 69 -5.75 0.79 -5.65
C LEU A 69 -5.81 0.15 -7.04
N LYS A 70 -7.01 -0.16 -7.54
CA LYS A 70 -7.19 -0.67 -8.90
C LYS A 70 -6.69 0.34 -9.93
N ARG A 71 -7.05 1.62 -9.75
CA ARG A 71 -6.63 2.71 -10.65
C ARG A 71 -5.11 2.89 -10.64
N LEU A 72 -4.48 2.80 -9.46
CA LEU A 72 -3.02 2.87 -9.31
C LEU A 72 -2.33 1.69 -10.01
N LEU A 73 -2.84 0.47 -9.82
CA LEU A 73 -2.32 -0.74 -10.49
C LEU A 73 -2.49 -0.65 -12.02
N GLU A 74 -3.64 -0.19 -12.52
CA GLU A 74 -3.88 0.01 -13.95
C GLU A 74 -2.99 1.11 -14.56
N ALA A 75 -2.63 2.11 -13.76
CA ALA A 75 -1.68 3.15 -14.14
C ALA A 75 -0.20 2.70 -14.05
N GLY A 76 0.07 1.47 -13.57
CA GLY A 76 1.43 0.96 -13.38
C GLY A 76 2.16 1.61 -12.21
N ILE A 77 1.44 2.18 -11.25
CA ILE A 77 2.00 2.85 -10.08
C ILE A 77 2.30 1.82 -9.00
N GLU A 78 3.53 1.82 -8.51
CA GLU A 78 3.98 0.93 -7.43
C GLU A 78 3.35 1.31 -6.09
N ILE A 79 3.02 0.30 -5.29
CA ILE A 79 2.41 0.46 -3.98
C ILE A 79 3.43 0.09 -2.90
N TRP A 80 3.59 0.97 -1.92
CA TRP A 80 4.52 0.77 -0.80
C TRP A 80 3.88 1.25 0.50
N ALA A 81 4.45 0.82 1.63
CA ALA A 81 3.94 1.17 2.96
C ALA A 81 5.04 1.81 3.82
N SER A 82 4.61 2.57 4.83
CA SER A 82 5.48 3.14 5.87
C SER A 82 4.83 2.99 7.24
N PRO A 83 5.60 2.75 8.31
CA PRO A 83 5.11 2.87 9.69
C PRO A 83 4.76 4.33 10.05
#